data_AF-A0A7V1D2R3-F1
#
_entry.id   AF-A0A7V1D2R3-F1
#
_cell.length_a   1.000
_cell.length_b   1.000
_cell.length_c   1.000
_cell.angle_alpha   90.00
_cell.angle_beta   90.00
_cell.angle_gamma   90.00
#
_symmetry.space_group_name_H-M   'P 1'
#
loop_
_entity.id
_entity.type
_entity.pdbx_description
1 polymer ?
#
loop_
_entity_poly.entity_id
_entity_poly.type
_entity_poly.pdbx_seq_one_letter_code
_entity_poly.pdbx_strand_id
1 'polypeptide(L)'
;MLYWVLILTSLFSVHAKAGEIEDYSFMDGNWSCNIKMEISNDAILEVDTLTTTSIKNLESTSKSNFKLYYKHNPNVVSIIFVESSEKFDFNGNIMRSYGSKTHQTTLVKDDLNILTPEFVQGFTRGPEAPEVKSKVSKIDDDNIALTALATKDVIHCSRVKNI
;
A
#
# COMPACT_ATOMS: atom_id res chain seq x y z
N MET A 1 20.84 -46.48 42.99
CA MET A 1 20.29 -46.36 41.62
C MET A 1 19.02 -45.52 41.74
N LEU A 2 19.05 -44.20 41.47
CA LEU A 2 18.89 -43.58 40.13
C LEU A 2 17.56 -44.05 39.49
N TYR A 3 16.53 -43.28 39.15
CA TYR A 3 16.25 -41.85 38.92
C TYR A 3 14.72 -41.65 39.14
N TRP A 4 14.26 -40.71 39.97
CA TRP A 4 13.73 -39.38 39.59
C TRP A 4 12.47 -39.37 38.70
N VAL A 5 11.39 -38.87 39.30
CA VAL A 5 10.26 -38.14 38.74
C VAL A 5 10.66 -37.38 37.45
N LEU A 6 10.06 -37.74 36.32
CA LEU A 6 10.05 -36.96 35.07
C LEU A 6 8.64 -36.98 34.48
N ILE A 7 7.72 -36.34 35.20
CA ILE A 7 6.56 -35.68 34.60
C ILE A 7 7.07 -34.28 34.21
N LEU A 8 7.54 -34.14 32.97
CA LEU A 8 7.93 -32.94 32.21
C LEU A 8 8.91 -33.52 31.17
N THR A 9 8.55 -33.78 29.92
CA THR A 9 8.61 -32.79 28.83
C THR A 9 7.97 -33.39 27.57
N SER A 10 6.66 -33.29 27.43
CA SER A 10 6.03 -33.36 26.10
C SER A 10 4.82 -32.44 26.02
N LEU A 11 4.92 -31.29 26.69
CA LEU A 11 4.19 -30.11 26.24
C LEU A 11 4.88 -29.67 24.95
N PHE A 12 4.26 -30.05 23.84
CA PHE A 12 4.26 -29.35 22.56
C PHE A 12 5.01 -28.01 22.60
N SER A 13 6.32 -28.05 22.38
CA SER A 13 7.05 -26.89 21.90
C SER A 13 6.79 -26.73 20.40
N VAL A 14 5.51 -26.73 20.01
CA VAL A 14 5.09 -25.91 18.87
C VAL A 14 5.18 -24.50 19.43
N HIS A 15 6.38 -23.94 19.40
CA HIS A 15 6.51 -22.50 19.33
C HIS A 15 5.84 -22.11 18.02
N ALA A 16 4.50 -21.99 18.04
CA ALA A 16 3.82 -21.15 17.10
C ALA A 16 4.46 -19.79 17.31
N LYS A 17 5.37 -19.41 16.42
CA LYS A 17 5.83 -18.03 16.32
C LYS A 17 4.56 -17.22 16.11
N ALA A 18 4.07 -16.60 17.17
CA ALA A 18 2.99 -15.65 17.05
C ALA A 18 3.48 -14.52 16.11
N GLY A 19 2.92 -14.45 14.90
CA GLY A 19 2.99 -13.25 14.06
C GLY A 19 3.66 -13.36 12.67
N GLU A 20 4.10 -14.53 12.21
CA GLU A 20 4.49 -14.70 10.80
C GLU A 20 3.24 -15.02 9.97
N ILE A 21 2.91 -14.17 8.99
CA ILE A 21 1.90 -14.49 7.97
C ILE A 21 2.57 -15.51 7.04
N GLU A 22 2.16 -16.78 7.13
CA GLU A 22 2.72 -17.85 6.30
C GLU A 22 2.14 -17.85 4.87
N ASP A 23 0.97 -17.23 4.67
CA ASP A 23 0.30 -17.16 3.37
C ASP A 23 -0.19 -15.74 3.04
N TYR A 24 0.35 -15.18 1.95
CA TYR A 24 0.00 -13.87 1.39
C TYR A 24 -1.00 -13.95 0.23
N SER A 25 -1.52 -15.15 -0.10
CA SER A 25 -2.49 -15.37 -1.18
C SER A 25 -3.71 -14.45 -1.09
N PHE A 26 -4.08 -14.03 0.13
CA PHE A 26 -5.16 -13.08 0.35
C PHE A 26 -4.90 -11.70 -0.25
N MET A 27 -3.67 -11.33 -0.63
CA MET A 27 -3.39 -10.08 -1.34
C MET A 27 -3.52 -10.21 -2.86
N ASP A 28 -3.60 -11.43 -3.40
CA ASP A 28 -3.70 -11.65 -4.84
C ASP A 28 -5.03 -11.09 -5.38
N GLY A 29 -4.94 -10.39 -6.51
CA GLY A 29 -6.09 -9.79 -7.20
C GLY A 29 -6.17 -8.27 -7.10
N ASN A 30 -7.39 -7.74 -7.24
CA ASN A 30 -7.64 -6.31 -7.38
C ASN A 30 -8.11 -5.67 -6.08
N TRP A 31 -7.53 -4.52 -5.76
CA TRP A 31 -7.73 -3.77 -4.52
C TRP A 31 -7.99 -2.31 -4.82
N SER A 32 -9.02 -1.75 -4.21
CA SER A 32 -9.24 -0.31 -4.15
C SER A 32 -8.72 0.20 -2.82
N CYS A 33 -7.76 1.11 -2.87
CA CYS A 33 -7.18 1.77 -1.70
C CYS A 33 -7.49 3.26 -1.74
N ASN A 34 -7.90 3.83 -0.61
CA ASN A 34 -8.08 5.27 -0.48
C ASN A 34 -7.11 5.81 0.56
N ILE A 35 -6.46 6.91 0.23
CA ILE A 35 -5.56 7.64 1.11
C ILE A 35 -6.05 9.09 1.16
N LYS A 36 -6.15 9.65 2.37
CA LYS A 36 -6.47 11.07 2.57
C LYS A 36 -5.43 11.68 3.49
N MET A 37 -4.72 12.68 2.98
CA MET A 37 -3.65 13.37 3.69
C MET A 37 -3.91 14.85 3.73
N GLU A 38 -3.68 15.46 4.89
CA GLU A 38 -3.60 16.90 5.03
C GLU A 38 -2.16 17.34 4.71
N ILE A 39 -1.96 18.02 3.58
CA ILE A 39 -0.62 18.44 3.14
C ILE A 39 -0.25 19.84 3.64
N SER A 40 -1.24 20.63 4.05
CA SER A 40 -1.13 21.90 4.77
C SER A 40 -2.42 22.13 5.58
N ASN A 41 -2.43 23.14 6.46
CA ASN A 41 -3.60 23.48 7.29
C ASN A 41 -4.92 23.62 6.49
N ASP A 42 -4.83 23.98 5.21
CA ASP A 42 -5.95 24.26 4.33
C ASP A 42 -6.05 23.36 3.10
N ALA A 43 -5.08 22.49 2.82
CA ALA A 43 -5.06 21.66 1.62
C ALA A 43 -5.07 20.16 1.93
N ILE A 44 -5.85 19.42 1.13
CA ILE A 44 -6.02 17.98 1.23
C ILE A 44 -5.57 17.32 -0.07
N LEU A 45 -4.80 16.25 0.05
CA LEU A 45 -4.54 15.30 -1.02
C LEU A 45 -5.33 14.01 -0.76
N GLU A 46 -6.27 13.70 -1.63
CA GLU A 46 -6.94 12.41 -1.70
C GLU A 46 -6.31 11.58 -2.83
N VAL A 47 -6.02 10.31 -2.56
CA VAL A 47 -5.48 9.37 -3.54
C VAL A 47 -6.38 8.16 -3.59
N ASP A 48 -7.09 8.02 -4.70
CA ASP A 48 -7.87 6.82 -5.01
C ASP A 48 -7.03 5.93 -5.92
N THR A 49 -6.69 4.75 -5.44
CA THR A 49 -5.86 3.80 -6.17
C THR A 49 -6.61 2.50 -6.42
N LEU A 50 -6.57 2.03 -7.66
CA LEU A 50 -6.88 0.66 -8.02
C LEU A 50 -5.57 -0.09 -8.26
N THR A 51 -5.28 -1.07 -7.41
CA THR A 51 -4.08 -1.88 -7.46
C THR A 51 -4.42 -3.31 -7.88
N THR A 52 -3.65 -3.88 -8.80
CA THR A 52 -3.68 -5.31 -9.13
C THR A 52 -2.38 -5.94 -8.63
N THR A 53 -2.49 -6.88 -7.70
CA THR A 53 -1.36 -7.56 -7.07
C THR A 53 -1.29 -9.00 -7.55
N SER A 54 -0.10 -9.46 -7.94
CA SER A 54 0.20 -10.86 -8.26
C SER A 54 1.21 -11.41 -7.27
N ILE A 55 0.76 -12.28 -6.36
CA ILE A 55 1.65 -12.96 -5.40
C ILE A 55 2.60 -13.92 -6.11
N LYS A 56 2.13 -14.56 -7.19
CA LYS A 56 2.96 -15.47 -7.99
C LYS A 56 4.15 -14.75 -8.65
N ASN A 57 3.92 -13.54 -9.16
CA ASN A 57 4.93 -12.79 -9.89
C ASN A 57 5.69 -11.81 -8.98
N LEU A 58 5.21 -11.60 -7.75
CA LEU A 58 5.77 -10.62 -6.82
C LEU A 58 5.78 -9.19 -7.40
N GLU A 59 4.68 -8.85 -8.09
CA GLU A 59 4.52 -7.62 -8.85
C GLU A 59 3.14 -7.03 -8.60
N SER A 60 3.08 -5.70 -8.57
CA SER A 60 1.89 -4.91 -8.35
C SER A 60 1.79 -3.83 -9.42
N THR A 61 0.62 -3.63 -10.00
CA THR A 61 0.32 -2.48 -10.86
C THR A 61 -0.74 -1.62 -10.22
N SER A 62 -0.64 -0.30 -10.37
CA SER A 62 -1.54 0.65 -9.74
C SER A 62 -1.99 1.71 -10.72
N LYS A 63 -3.26 2.08 -10.62
CA LYS A 63 -3.89 3.21 -11.30
C LYS A 63 -4.41 4.16 -10.24
N SER A 64 -3.78 5.32 -10.10
CA SER A 64 -4.01 6.25 -9.01
C SER A 64 -4.50 7.60 -9.52
N ASN A 65 -5.58 8.12 -8.93
CA ASN A 65 -6.01 9.50 -9.08
C ASN A 65 -5.57 10.30 -7.86
N PHE A 66 -4.63 11.22 -8.05
CA PHE A 66 -4.19 12.19 -7.06
C PHE A 66 -5.05 13.45 -7.17
N LYS A 67 -5.92 13.66 -6.20
CA LYS A 67 -6.87 14.76 -6.15
C LYS A 67 -6.46 15.74 -5.05
N LEU A 68 -6.11 16.96 -5.45
CA LEU A 68 -5.76 18.05 -4.57
C LEU A 68 -6.90 19.07 -4.51
N TYR A 69 -7.25 19.52 -3.30
CA TYR A 69 -8.25 20.55 -3.07
C TYR A 69 -8.03 21.31 -1.76
N TYR A 70 -8.60 22.50 -1.65
CA TYR A 70 -8.60 23.28 -0.41
C TYR A 70 -9.86 23.02 0.42
N LYS A 71 -9.72 22.92 1.75
CA LYS A 71 -10.81 22.64 2.70
C LYS A 71 -11.97 23.63 2.58
N HIS A 72 -11.68 24.90 2.32
CA HIS A 72 -12.68 25.96 2.22
C HIS A 72 -13.43 25.96 0.88
N ASN A 73 -12.94 25.22 -0.12
CA ASN A 73 -13.59 25.10 -1.43
C ASN A 73 -13.31 23.72 -2.07
N PRO A 74 -13.89 22.64 -1.53
CA PRO A 74 -13.56 21.26 -1.92
C PRO A 74 -14.04 20.89 -3.34
N ASN A 75 -14.82 21.75 -3.98
CA ASN A 75 -15.35 21.51 -5.33
C ASN A 75 -14.39 21.99 -6.43
N VAL A 76 -13.43 22.87 -6.10
CA VAL A 76 -12.36 23.30 -7.00
C VAL A 76 -11.18 22.37 -6.77
N VAL A 77 -10.85 21.58 -7.79
CA VAL A 77 -9.91 20.46 -7.64
C VAL A 77 -8.93 20.38 -8.78
N SER A 78 -7.76 19.84 -8.48
CA SER A 78 -6.77 19.44 -9.47
C SER A 78 -6.48 17.96 -9.35
N ILE A 79 -6.51 17.25 -10.48
CA ILE A 79 -6.47 15.79 -10.54
C ILE A 79 -5.38 15.35 -11.51
N ILE A 80 -4.45 14.52 -11.02
CA ILE A 80 -3.44 13.84 -11.81
C ILE A 80 -3.72 12.34 -11.76
N PHE A 81 -3.78 11.71 -12.93
CA PHE A 81 -3.80 10.26 -13.06
C PHE A 81 -2.38 9.73 -13.25
N VAL A 82 -2.05 8.65 -12.55
CA VAL A 82 -0.76 7.95 -12.67
C VAL A 82 -1.03 6.45 -12.78
N GLU A 83 -0.42 5.82 -13.79
CA GLU A 83 -0.30 4.37 -13.87
C GLU A 83 1.14 3.96 -13.57
N SER A 84 1.32 3.02 -12.65
CA SER A 84 2.63 2.56 -12.21
C SER A 84 2.68 1.06 -11.94
N SER A 85 3.88 0.53 -11.82
CA SER A 85 4.14 -0.81 -11.29
C SER A 85 5.24 -0.79 -10.26
N GLU A 86 5.30 -1.82 -9.44
CA GLU A 86 6.38 -2.09 -8.50
C GLU A 86 6.54 -3.59 -8.29
N LYS A 87 7.72 -3.96 -7.80
CA LYS A 87 7.99 -5.30 -7.28
C LYS A 87 7.82 -5.29 -5.77
N PHE A 88 7.55 -6.44 -5.19
CA PHE A 88 7.56 -6.57 -3.75
C PHE A 88 8.11 -7.91 -3.29
N ASP A 89 8.59 -7.95 -2.05
CA ASP A 89 8.83 -9.20 -1.34
C ASP A 89 8.40 -9.08 0.11
N PHE A 90 8.44 -10.21 0.83
CA PHE A 90 8.04 -10.29 2.23
C PHE A 90 9.19 -10.76 3.10
N ASN A 91 9.34 -10.12 4.26
CA ASN A 91 10.17 -10.58 5.35
C ASN A 91 9.34 -10.62 6.63
N GLY A 92 8.95 -11.82 7.06
CA GLY A 92 7.96 -11.98 8.12
C GLY A 92 6.64 -11.34 7.71
N ASN A 93 6.14 -10.37 8.48
CA ASN A 93 4.92 -9.59 8.21
C ASN A 93 5.17 -8.23 7.51
N ILE A 94 6.40 -7.97 7.08
CA ILE A 94 6.79 -6.74 6.41
C ILE A 94 6.83 -6.99 4.91
N MET A 95 6.03 -6.25 4.16
CA MET A 95 6.14 -6.13 2.71
C MET A 95 7.14 -5.03 2.38
N ARG A 96 8.08 -5.34 1.50
CA ARG A 96 9.04 -4.41 0.92
C ARG A 96 8.66 -4.18 -0.54
N SER A 97 8.30 -2.96 -0.89
CA SER A 97 7.96 -2.55 -2.26
C SER A 97 9.11 -1.74 -2.86
N TYR A 98 9.53 -2.08 -4.07
CA TYR A 98 10.74 -1.54 -4.69
C TYR A 98 10.66 -1.57 -6.22
N GLY A 99 11.62 -0.89 -6.86
CA GLY A 99 11.74 -0.87 -8.32
C GLY A 99 10.51 -0.25 -8.99
N SER A 100 9.88 0.72 -8.34
CA SER A 100 8.67 1.36 -8.84
C SER A 100 8.94 2.01 -10.20
N LYS A 101 8.00 1.90 -11.12
CA LYS A 101 8.08 2.45 -12.47
C LYS A 101 6.76 3.09 -12.85
N THR A 102 6.82 4.33 -13.30
CA THR A 102 5.66 4.99 -13.90
C THR A 102 5.53 4.61 -15.36
N HIS A 103 4.33 4.24 -15.77
CA HIS A 103 3.97 3.91 -17.15
C HIS A 103 3.29 5.08 -17.83
N GLN A 104 2.43 5.78 -17.09
CA GLN A 104 1.66 6.92 -17.60
C GLN A 104 1.45 7.94 -16.50
N THR A 105 1.53 9.21 -16.88
CA THR A 105 1.09 10.34 -16.07
C THR A 105 0.20 11.21 -16.95
N THR A 106 -0.95 11.63 -16.44
CA THR A 106 -1.91 12.44 -17.20
C THR A 106 -2.53 13.49 -16.30
N LEU A 107 -2.48 14.76 -16.72
CA LEU A 107 -3.25 15.82 -16.10
C LEU A 107 -4.72 15.66 -16.50
N VAL A 108 -5.58 15.32 -15.54
CA VAL A 108 -7.01 15.08 -15.77
C VAL A 108 -7.79 16.39 -15.63
N LYS A 109 -7.46 17.20 -14.61
CA LYS A 109 -8.12 18.47 -14.31
C LYS A 109 -7.16 19.37 -13.53
N ASP A 110 -7.24 20.69 -13.70
CA ASP A 110 -6.51 21.65 -12.87
C ASP A 110 -7.32 22.93 -12.65
N ASP A 111 -8.38 22.86 -11.86
CA ASP A 111 -9.18 24.05 -11.57
C ASP A 111 -8.48 25.01 -10.60
N LEU A 112 -7.52 24.49 -9.81
CA LEU A 112 -6.74 25.31 -8.89
C LEU A 112 -5.66 26.11 -9.63
N ASN A 113 -5.31 25.73 -10.86
CA ASN A 113 -4.25 26.33 -11.67
C ASN A 113 -2.89 26.32 -10.94
N ILE A 114 -2.57 25.20 -10.30
CA ILE A 114 -1.34 25.01 -9.50
C ILE A 114 -0.43 23.91 -10.06
N LEU A 115 -0.89 23.12 -11.04
CA LEU A 115 -0.16 21.97 -11.55
C LEU A 115 0.64 22.36 -12.80
N THR A 116 1.85 22.87 -12.59
CA THR A 116 2.77 23.09 -13.70
C THR A 116 3.17 21.76 -14.37
N PRO A 117 3.60 21.76 -15.64
CA PRO A 117 4.09 20.55 -16.29
C PRO A 117 5.23 19.87 -15.52
N GLU A 118 6.12 20.65 -14.90
CA GLU A 118 7.21 20.16 -14.04
C GLU A 118 6.67 19.48 -12.78
N PHE A 119 5.65 20.07 -12.15
CA PHE A 119 4.98 19.49 -10.99
C PHE A 119 4.32 18.15 -11.35
N VAL A 120 3.65 18.08 -12.51
CA VAL A 120 3.06 16.84 -13.03
C VAL A 120 4.14 15.79 -13.30
N GLN A 121 5.29 16.18 -13.87
CA GLN A 121 6.43 15.28 -14.04
C GLN A 121 6.95 14.72 -12.72
N GLY A 122 6.85 15.48 -11.61
CA GLY A 122 7.21 15.02 -10.26
C GLY A 122 6.44 13.78 -9.76
N PHE A 123 5.29 13.46 -10.37
CA PHE A 123 4.56 12.22 -10.08
C PHE A 123 5.16 10.99 -10.78
N THR A 124 6.07 11.21 -11.74
CA THR A 124 6.76 10.16 -12.47
C THR A 124 7.89 9.60 -11.59
N ARG A 125 7.65 8.46 -10.96
CA ARG A 125 8.66 7.68 -10.25
C ARG A 125 9.38 6.72 -11.21
N GLY A 126 10.71 6.73 -11.17
CA GLY A 126 11.58 5.78 -11.88
C GLY A 126 12.11 4.68 -10.95
N PRO A 127 12.88 3.72 -11.49
CA PRO A 127 13.37 2.54 -10.74
C PRO A 127 14.28 2.87 -9.55
N GLU A 128 14.78 4.10 -9.46
CA GLU A 128 15.53 4.63 -8.31
C GLU A 128 14.62 5.14 -7.18
N ALA A 129 13.30 5.03 -7.32
CA ALA A 129 12.36 5.39 -6.27
C ALA A 129 12.73 4.64 -4.97
N PRO A 130 12.71 5.34 -3.82
CA PRO A 130 13.03 4.71 -2.54
C PRO A 130 12.14 3.51 -2.27
N GLU A 131 12.76 2.48 -1.71
CA GLU A 131 12.05 1.34 -1.15
C GLU A 131 11.03 1.80 -0.10
N VAL A 132 9.82 1.23 -0.17
CA VAL A 132 8.77 1.44 0.83
C VAL A 132 8.56 0.15 1.61
N LYS A 133 8.64 0.25 2.93
CA LYS A 133 8.33 -0.87 3.83
C LYS A 133 7.00 -0.64 4.52
N SER A 134 6.14 -1.65 4.46
CA SER A 134 4.82 -1.62 5.08
C SER A 134 4.55 -2.92 5.83
N LYS A 135 3.96 -2.83 7.02
CA LYS A 135 3.37 -4.00 7.68
C LYS A 135 2.03 -4.31 7.02
N VAL A 136 1.85 -5.55 6.58
CA VAL A 136 0.58 -6.03 6.03
C VAL A 136 -0.27 -6.60 7.14
N SER A 137 -1.55 -6.20 7.18
CA SER A 137 -2.54 -6.75 8.11
C SER A 137 -3.78 -7.17 7.34
N LYS A 138 -4.13 -8.46 7.39
CA LYS A 138 -5.43 -8.95 6.92
C LYS A 138 -6.50 -8.57 7.93
N ILE A 139 -7.54 -7.86 7.49
CA ILE A 139 -8.70 -7.54 8.33
C ILE A 139 -9.75 -8.65 8.14
N ASP A 140 -10.09 -8.94 6.89
CA ASP A 140 -10.92 -10.06 6.46
C ASP A 140 -10.54 -10.47 5.01
N ASP A 141 -11.35 -11.28 4.33
CA ASP A 141 -11.06 -11.75 2.96
C ASP A 141 -11.18 -10.65 1.89
N ASP A 142 -11.91 -9.59 2.20
CA ASP A 142 -12.22 -8.48 1.33
C ASP A 142 -11.55 -7.18 1.76
N ASN A 143 -10.86 -7.14 2.91
CA ASN A 143 -10.26 -5.93 3.45
C ASN A 143 -8.86 -6.19 4.01
N ILE A 144 -7.91 -5.33 3.64
CA ILE A 144 -6.55 -5.31 4.16
C ILE A 144 -6.18 -3.92 4.63
N ALA A 145 -5.18 -3.85 5.51
CA ALA A 145 -4.51 -2.62 5.88
C ALA A 145 -3.00 -2.73 5.63
N LEU A 146 -2.43 -1.68 5.06
CA LEU A 146 -0.99 -1.50 4.90
C LEU A 146 -0.54 -0.37 5.83
N THR A 147 0.32 -0.68 6.80
CA THR A 147 0.88 0.34 7.70
C THR A 147 2.30 0.69 7.27
N ALA A 148 2.51 1.88 6.74
CA ALA A 148 3.83 2.36 6.35
C ALA A 148 4.75 2.46 7.57
N LEU A 149 5.93 1.82 7.54
CA LEU A 149 6.81 1.78 8.71
C LEU A 149 7.44 3.14 9.04
N ALA A 150 7.70 3.95 8.02
CA ALA A 150 8.35 5.25 8.19
C ALA A 150 7.43 6.30 8.80
N THR A 151 6.18 6.39 8.32
CA THR A 151 5.23 7.44 8.72
C THR A 151 4.18 6.95 9.71
N LYS A 152 4.00 5.63 9.85
CA LYS A 152 2.91 4.97 10.59
C LYS A 152 1.53 5.21 10.00
N ASP A 153 1.44 5.74 8.78
CA ASP A 153 0.17 5.89 8.08
C ASP A 153 -0.44 4.52 7.79
N VAL A 154 -1.76 4.43 7.95
CA VAL A 154 -2.53 3.21 7.67
C VAL A 154 -3.35 3.43 6.43
N ILE A 155 -3.11 2.62 5.41
CA ILE A 155 -3.85 2.61 4.16
C ILE A 155 -4.82 1.44 4.21
N HIS A 156 -6.11 1.73 4.10
CA HIS A 156 -7.14 0.72 4.00
C HIS A 156 -7.43 0.41 2.54
N CYS A 157 -7.50 -0.87 2.23
CA CYS A 157 -7.85 -1.35 0.89
C CYS A 157 -8.96 -2.39 0.97
N SER A 158 -9.87 -2.32 0.01
CA SER A 158 -10.97 -3.27 -0.15
C SER A 158 -10.87 -3.98 -1.50
N ARG A 159 -11.21 -5.26 -1.51
CA ARG A 159 -11.16 -6.11 -2.68
C ARG A 159 -12.22 -5.67 -3.70
N VAL A 160 -11.83 -5.60 -4.96
CA VAL A 160 -12.74 -5.29 -6.07
C VAL A 160 -13.24 -6.59 -6.68
N LYS A 161 -14.52 -6.91 -6.45
CA LYS A 161 -15.12 -8.21 -6.82
C LYS A 161 -15.52 -8.32 -8.30
N ASN A 162 -15.62 -7.21 -9.03
CA ASN A 162 -16.00 -7.19 -10.44
C ASN A 162 -15.15 -6.15 -11.19
N ILE A 163 -14.45 -6.56 -12.25
CA ILE A 163 -13.87 -5.69 -13.28
C ILE A 163 -14.48 -6.10 -14.62
#